data_AF-A0A3B7MSY6-F1
#
_entry.id   AF-A0A3B7MSY6-F1
#
_cell.length_a   1.000
_cell.length_b   1.000
_cell.length_c   1.000
_cell.angle_alpha   90.00
_cell.angle_beta   90.00
_cell.angle_gamma   90.00
#
_symmetry.space_group_name_H-M   'P 1'
#
loop_
_entity.id
_entity.type
_entity.pdbx_description
1 polymer ?
#
loop_
_entity_poly.entity_id
_entity_poly.type
_entity_poly.pdbx_seq_one_letter_code
_entity_poly.pdbx_strand_id
1 'polypeptide(L)'
;MNSTLTPQLRDELRQSFIQPGFSAEAEVQKLVSNGYDTATAKSLIVAEFRAYKNEKFKEVDRQNQSEEAKKVAPLIVLMISAIGPIFEVSSMIWYIIAIAVAGVTGYWAYRPKPIAGLVACIIIPFVFPLAYNFYFAGRTSYIKIEMVIPMLIAAAPAAIVYYIISKTVYANVEN
;
A
#
# COMPACT_ATOMS: atom_id res chain seq x y z
N MET A 1 26.90 -29.52 -18.56
CA MET A 1 26.29 -28.32 -19.19
C MET A 1 25.53 -27.58 -18.11
N ASN A 2 25.82 -26.30 -17.89
CA ASN A 2 25.10 -25.48 -16.91
C ASN A 2 23.74 -25.09 -17.49
N SER A 3 22.66 -25.47 -16.81
CA SER A 3 21.28 -25.26 -17.27
C SER A 3 20.59 -24.08 -16.58
N THR A 4 21.30 -23.38 -15.69
CA THR A 4 20.77 -22.31 -14.83
C THR A 4 21.79 -21.19 -14.69
N LEU A 5 21.33 -19.94 -14.77
CA LEU A 5 22.16 -18.75 -14.54
C LEU A 5 22.63 -18.69 -13.08
N THR A 6 23.88 -18.28 -12.86
CA THR A 6 24.33 -17.94 -11.51
C THR A 6 23.66 -16.63 -11.04
N PRO A 7 23.54 -16.39 -9.72
CA PRO A 7 22.93 -15.17 -9.20
C PRO A 7 23.58 -13.89 -9.75
N GLN A 8 24.91 -13.85 -9.84
CA GLN A 8 25.62 -12.67 -10.38
C GLN A 8 25.29 -12.43 -11.87
N LEU A 9 25.32 -13.47 -12.70
CA LEU A 9 24.98 -13.37 -14.13
C LEU A 9 23.52 -12.96 -14.35
N ARG A 10 22.61 -13.42 -13.48
CA ARG A 10 21.20 -13.03 -13.52
C ARG A 10 21.02 -11.54 -13.20
N ASP A 11 21.72 -11.03 -12.19
CA ASP A 11 21.60 -9.64 -11.78
C ASP A 11 22.23 -8.69 -12.82
N GLU A 12 23.38 -9.05 -13.39
CA GLU A 12 23.98 -8.32 -14.51
C GLU A 12 23.06 -8.29 -15.74
N LEU A 13 22.44 -9.42 -16.08
CA LEU A 13 21.49 -9.53 -17.19
C LEU A 13 20.24 -8.67 -16.94
N ARG A 14 19.73 -8.64 -15.70
CA ARG A 14 18.61 -7.77 -15.33
C ARG A 14 18.99 -6.29 -15.43
N GLN A 15 20.22 -5.94 -15.10
CA GLN A 15 20.71 -4.56 -15.19
C GLN A 15 20.87 -4.13 -16.66
N SER A 16 21.27 -5.02 -17.56
CA SER A 16 21.40 -4.73 -18.99
C SER A 16 20.04 -4.51 -19.68
N PHE A 17 18.95 -5.11 -19.18
CA PHE A 17 17.59 -4.84 -19.68
C PHE A 17 17.12 -3.39 -19.54
N ILE A 18 17.73 -2.62 -18.63
CA ILE A 18 17.33 -1.24 -18.31
C ILE A 18 18.20 -0.23 -19.08
N GLN A 19 19.33 -0.65 -19.64
CA GLN A 19 20.26 0.25 -20.31
C GLN A 19 19.80 0.61 -21.74
N PRO A 20 19.91 1.89 -22.14
CA PRO A 20 19.70 2.29 -23.53
C PRO A 20 20.79 1.67 -24.40
N GLY A 21 20.44 0.66 -25.21
CA GLY A 21 21.38 -0.07 -26.06
C GLY A 21 21.44 -1.58 -25.83
N PHE A 22 20.49 -2.16 -25.08
CA PHE A 22 20.39 -3.61 -24.92
C PHE A 22 20.42 -4.35 -26.27
N SER A 23 21.41 -5.24 -26.44
CA SER A 23 21.49 -6.20 -27.55
C SER A 23 21.43 -7.60 -27.00
N ALA A 24 20.40 -8.35 -27.40
CA ALA A 24 20.25 -9.75 -27.03
C ALA A 24 21.41 -10.59 -27.59
N GLU A 25 21.95 -10.23 -28.74
CA GLU A 25 23.06 -10.90 -29.40
C GLU A 25 24.37 -10.75 -28.62
N ALA A 26 24.65 -9.55 -28.09
CA ALA A 26 25.82 -9.29 -27.25
C ALA A 26 25.76 -10.11 -25.95
N GLU A 27 24.59 -10.20 -25.33
CA GLU A 27 24.43 -10.91 -24.06
C GLU A 27 24.39 -12.44 -24.25
N VAL A 28 23.91 -12.91 -25.40
CA VAL A 28 24.08 -14.31 -25.83
C VAL A 28 25.56 -14.64 -25.99
N GLN A 29 26.36 -13.80 -26.66
CA GLN A 29 27.80 -14.03 -26.79
C GLN A 29 28.50 -14.07 -25.43
N LYS A 30 28.13 -13.16 -24.51
CA LYS A 30 28.67 -13.16 -23.15
C LYS A 30 28.36 -14.45 -22.40
N LEU A 31 27.14 -14.98 -22.52
CA LEU A 31 26.79 -16.29 -21.93
C LEU A 31 27.53 -17.45 -22.61
N VAL A 32 27.71 -17.41 -23.92
CA VAL A 32 28.48 -18.43 -24.65
C VAL A 32 29.96 -18.44 -24.22
N SER A 33 30.58 -17.27 -24.04
CA SER A 33 31.93 -17.13 -23.48
C SER A 33 32.06 -17.68 -22.04
N ASN A 34 30.96 -17.77 -21.30
CA ASN A 34 30.88 -18.38 -19.97
C ASN A 34 30.58 -19.89 -20.00
N GLY A 35 30.64 -20.53 -21.17
CA GLY A 35 30.51 -21.98 -21.32
C GLY A 35 29.07 -22.49 -21.47
N TYR A 36 28.12 -21.61 -21.79
CA TYR A 36 26.75 -22.01 -22.14
C TYR A 36 26.64 -22.29 -23.64
N ASP A 37 25.78 -23.24 -24.02
CA ASP A 37 25.43 -23.45 -25.42
C ASP A 37 24.58 -22.27 -25.96
N THR A 38 24.70 -21.98 -27.26
CA THR A 38 24.03 -20.84 -27.90
C THR A 38 22.52 -20.94 -27.82
N ALA A 39 21.94 -22.14 -27.97
CA ALA A 39 20.49 -22.32 -27.85
C ALA A 39 20.04 -22.14 -26.40
N THR A 40 20.81 -22.66 -25.46
CA THR A 40 20.56 -22.52 -24.02
C THR A 40 20.64 -21.06 -23.57
N ALA A 41 21.67 -20.32 -23.97
CA ALA A 41 21.85 -18.91 -23.65
C ALA A 41 20.67 -18.05 -24.12
N LYS A 42 20.20 -18.25 -25.36
CA LYS A 42 19.01 -17.57 -25.89
C LYS A 42 17.77 -17.88 -25.07
N SER A 43 17.56 -19.15 -24.73
CA SER A 43 16.39 -19.56 -23.93
C SER A 43 16.39 -18.95 -22.53
N LEU A 44 17.56 -18.89 -21.87
CA LEU A 44 17.74 -18.33 -20.54
C LEU A 44 17.49 -16.81 -20.53
N ILE A 45 18.01 -16.08 -21.52
CA ILE A 45 17.77 -14.64 -21.65
C ILE A 45 16.29 -14.35 -21.86
N VAL A 46 15.60 -15.08 -22.74
CA VAL A 46 14.17 -14.88 -22.99
C VAL A 46 13.33 -15.22 -21.75
N ALA A 47 13.66 -16.29 -21.05
CA ALA A 47 12.98 -16.69 -19.82
C ALA A 47 13.15 -15.62 -18.73
N GLU A 48 14.38 -15.15 -18.51
CA GLU A 48 14.68 -14.13 -17.50
C GLU A 48 14.06 -12.78 -17.85
N PHE A 49 14.08 -12.38 -19.13
CA PHE A 49 13.43 -11.16 -19.59
C PHE A 49 11.91 -11.19 -19.36
N ARG A 50 11.26 -12.32 -19.66
CA ARG A 50 9.82 -12.51 -19.37
C ARG A 50 9.55 -12.45 -17.87
N ALA A 51 10.38 -13.09 -17.05
CA ALA A 51 10.26 -13.06 -15.61
C ALA A 51 10.41 -11.63 -15.06
N TYR A 52 11.45 -10.91 -15.48
CA TYR A 52 11.72 -9.53 -15.11
C TYR A 52 10.58 -8.58 -15.53
N LYS A 53 10.09 -8.70 -16.76
CA LYS A 53 8.95 -7.91 -17.25
C LYS A 53 7.70 -8.18 -16.41
N ASN A 54 7.40 -9.44 -16.10
CA ASN A 54 6.25 -9.81 -15.28
C ASN A 54 6.39 -9.30 -13.83
N GLU A 55 7.60 -9.35 -13.28
CA GLU A 55 7.91 -8.81 -11.95
C GLU A 55 7.64 -7.30 -11.90
N LYS A 56 8.17 -6.55 -12.87
CA LYS A 56 7.96 -5.10 -12.97
C LYS A 56 6.51 -4.72 -13.26
N PHE A 57 5.82 -5.47 -14.11
CA PHE A 57 4.39 -5.25 -14.34
C PHE A 57 3.57 -5.47 -13.07
N LYS A 58 3.84 -6.54 -12.32
CA LYS A 58 3.19 -6.80 -11.03
C LYS A 58 3.51 -5.73 -9.98
N GLU A 59 4.74 -5.23 -9.97
CA GLU A 59 5.15 -4.16 -9.07
C GLU A 59 4.36 -2.86 -9.33
N VAL A 60 4.24 -2.46 -10.60
CA VAL A 60 3.45 -1.30 -11.03
C VAL A 60 1.96 -1.50 -10.76
N ASP A 61 1.41 -2.67 -11.11
CA ASP A 61 -0.01 -2.99 -10.86
C ASP A 61 -0.33 -2.96 -9.36
N ARG A 62 0.57 -3.49 -8.52
CA ARG A 62 0.43 -3.44 -7.06
C ARG A 62 0.49 -2.01 -6.51
N GLN A 63 1.33 -1.15 -7.07
CA GLN A 63 1.40 0.27 -6.70
C GLN A 63 0.11 1.00 -7.09
N ASN A 64 -0.38 0.79 -8.31
CA ASN A 64 -1.63 1.40 -8.79
C ASN A 64 -2.83 1.00 -7.94
N GLN A 65 -2.98 -0.30 -7.65
CA GLN A 65 -4.03 -0.79 -6.75
C GLN A 65 -3.93 -0.19 -5.34
N SER A 66 -2.71 0.00 -4.82
CA SER A 66 -2.52 0.64 -3.53
C SER A 66 -2.90 2.13 -3.57
N GLU A 67 -2.55 2.87 -4.62
CA GLU A 67 -2.93 4.28 -4.75
C GLU A 67 -4.44 4.48 -4.86
N GLU A 68 -5.14 3.63 -5.60
CA GLU A 68 -6.60 3.65 -5.64
C GLU A 68 -7.21 3.29 -4.28
N ALA A 69 -6.71 2.24 -3.63
CA ALA A 69 -7.19 1.86 -2.30
C ALA A 69 -6.95 2.95 -1.25
N LYS A 70 -5.81 3.66 -1.29
CA LYS A 70 -5.52 4.80 -0.39
C LYS A 70 -6.52 5.94 -0.54
N LYS A 71 -7.07 6.17 -1.74
CA LYS A 71 -8.07 7.23 -1.97
C LYS A 71 -9.43 6.88 -1.35
N VAL A 72 -9.80 5.61 -1.39
CA VAL A 72 -11.13 5.14 -0.94
C VAL A 72 -11.13 4.74 0.54
N ALA A 73 -10.00 4.30 1.09
CA ALA A 73 -9.91 3.84 2.47
C ALA A 73 -10.36 4.85 3.54
N PRO A 74 -9.97 6.14 3.49
CA PRO A 74 -10.46 7.13 4.45
C PRO A 74 -11.99 7.25 4.43
N LEU A 75 -12.61 7.15 3.26
CA LEU A 75 -14.07 7.21 3.11
C LEU A 75 -14.75 6.01 3.80
N ILE A 76 -14.25 4.80 3.57
CA ILE A 76 -14.77 3.58 4.20
C ILE A 76 -14.65 3.68 5.73
N VAL A 77 -13.48 4.11 6.21
CA VAL A 77 -13.19 4.23 7.65
C VAL A 77 -14.06 5.30 8.31
N LEU A 78 -14.27 6.44 7.65
CA LEU A 78 -15.17 7.48 8.15
C LEU A 78 -16.62 7.00 8.16
N MET A 79 -17.07 6.30 7.13
CA MET A 79 -18.43 5.76 7.06
C MET A 79 -18.71 4.75 8.18
N ILE A 80 -17.84 3.76 8.38
CA ILE A 80 -18.03 2.76 9.45
C ILE A 80 -18.00 3.42 10.83
N SER A 81 -17.17 4.45 11.01
CA SER A 81 -17.08 5.21 12.26
C SER A 81 -18.34 6.06 12.51
N ALA A 82 -18.98 6.56 11.45
CA ALA A 82 -20.16 7.42 11.53
C ALA A 82 -21.46 6.64 11.78
N ILE A 83 -21.57 5.39 11.34
CA ILE A 83 -22.78 4.56 11.53
C ILE A 83 -23.15 4.47 13.02
N GLY A 84 -22.17 4.24 13.91
CA GLY A 84 -22.46 4.11 15.35
C GLY A 84 -23.20 5.32 15.92
N PRO A 85 -22.60 6.53 15.85
CA PRO A 85 -23.24 7.76 16.34
C PRO A 85 -24.53 8.13 15.61
N ILE A 86 -24.64 7.90 14.29
CA ILE A 86 -25.84 8.26 13.51
C ILE A 86 -27.05 7.40 13.89
N PHE A 87 -26.83 6.11 14.15
CA PHE A 87 -27.88 5.16 14.52
C PHE A 87 -27.99 4.94 16.02
N GLU A 88 -27.35 5.80 16.83
CA GLU A 88 -27.33 5.72 18.30
C GLU A 88 -26.89 4.35 18.84
N VAL A 89 -26.02 3.65 18.09
CA VAL A 89 -25.47 2.36 18.49
C VAL A 89 -24.33 2.61 19.48
N SER A 90 -24.61 2.38 20.76
CA SER A 90 -23.65 2.51 21.86
C SER A 90 -22.99 1.17 22.25
N SER A 91 -23.32 0.08 21.54
CA SER A 91 -22.76 -1.25 21.84
C SER A 91 -21.25 -1.29 21.69
N MET A 92 -20.55 -1.74 22.74
CA MET A 92 -19.10 -1.95 22.72
C MET A 92 -18.66 -2.88 21.58
N ILE A 93 -19.51 -3.86 21.22
CA ILE A 93 -19.26 -4.81 20.13
C ILE A 93 -19.18 -4.08 18.78
N TRP A 94 -20.01 -3.06 18.56
CA TRP A 94 -19.98 -2.27 17.33
C TRP A 94 -18.64 -1.56 17.16
N TYR A 95 -18.14 -0.93 18.22
CA TYR A 95 -16.86 -0.22 18.18
C TYR A 95 -15.68 -1.17 17.96
N ILE A 96 -15.71 -2.38 18.53
CA ILE A 96 -14.70 -3.41 18.26
C ILE A 96 -14.71 -3.80 16.77
N ILE A 97 -15.89 -4.01 16.19
CA ILE A 97 -16.03 -4.32 14.75
C ILE A 97 -15.54 -3.16 13.90
N ALA A 98 -15.92 -1.93 14.23
CA ALA A 98 -15.51 -0.74 13.49
C ALA A 98 -13.97 -0.55 13.51
N ILE A 99 -13.34 -0.76 14.67
CA ILE A 99 -11.88 -0.74 14.82
C ILE A 99 -11.22 -1.85 13.98
N ALA A 100 -11.75 -3.07 14.02
CA ALA A 100 -11.20 -4.19 13.24
C ALA A 100 -11.29 -3.92 11.74
N VAL A 101 -12.46 -3.48 11.24
CA VAL A 101 -12.65 -3.13 9.83
C VAL A 101 -11.74 -1.97 9.43
N ALA A 102 -11.62 -0.94 10.25
CA ALA A 102 -10.76 0.19 9.98
C ALA A 102 -9.28 -0.19 9.93
N GLY A 103 -8.81 -1.01 10.88
CA GLY A 103 -7.44 -1.52 10.91
C GLY A 103 -7.11 -2.38 9.69
N VAL A 104 -7.99 -3.31 9.30
CA VAL A 104 -7.81 -4.15 8.10
C VAL A 104 -7.80 -3.29 6.84
N THR A 105 -8.73 -2.34 6.73
CA THR A 105 -8.80 -1.40 5.59
C THR A 105 -7.51 -0.58 5.49
N GLY A 106 -7.02 -0.03 6.61
CA GLY A 106 -5.77 0.74 6.67
C GLY A 106 -4.54 -0.08 6.31
N TYR A 107 -4.44 -1.31 6.83
CA TYR A 107 -3.33 -2.22 6.51
C TYR A 107 -3.29 -2.55 5.02
N TRP A 108 -4.45 -2.83 4.42
CA TRP A 108 -4.54 -3.25 3.03
C TRP A 108 -4.45 -2.10 2.03
N ALA A 109 -4.96 -0.92 2.36
CA ALA A 109 -4.91 0.25 1.48
C ALA A 109 -3.51 0.87 1.43
N TYR A 110 -2.84 0.99 2.58
CA TYR A 110 -1.51 1.58 2.70
C TYR A 110 -0.41 0.51 2.63
N ARG A 111 -0.48 -0.42 1.66
CA ARG A 111 0.48 -1.54 1.54
C ARG A 111 1.97 -1.18 1.60
N PRO A 112 2.43 -0.01 1.09
CA PRO A 112 3.83 0.38 1.24
C PRO A 112 4.22 0.66 2.70
N LYS A 113 3.26 1.11 3.52
CA LYS A 113 3.45 1.51 4.94
C LYS A 113 2.29 0.97 5.80
N PRO A 114 2.15 -0.36 5.90
CA PRO A 114 0.92 -0.99 6.36
C PRO A 114 0.67 -0.75 7.86
N ILE A 115 1.72 -0.67 8.69
CA ILE A 115 1.58 -0.38 10.12
C ILE A 115 1.12 1.07 10.33
N ALA A 116 1.67 2.02 9.55
CA ALA A 116 1.25 3.41 9.60
C ALA A 116 -0.23 3.56 9.23
N GLY A 117 -0.66 2.89 8.15
CA GLY A 117 -2.06 2.88 7.72
C GLY A 117 -3.00 2.24 8.75
N LEU A 118 -2.63 1.08 9.30
CA LEU A 118 -3.43 0.39 10.32
C LEU A 118 -3.68 1.28 11.53
N VAL A 119 -2.62 1.84 12.13
CA VAL A 119 -2.76 2.63 13.36
C VAL A 119 -3.54 3.91 13.09
N ALA A 120 -3.25 4.60 11.98
CA ALA A 120 -3.97 5.81 11.60
C ALA A 120 -5.47 5.56 11.40
N CYS A 121 -5.84 4.47 10.73
CA CYS A 121 -7.25 4.14 10.51
C CYS A 121 -7.98 3.72 11.79
N ILE A 122 -7.31 3.09 12.77
CA ILE A 122 -7.90 2.73 14.08
C ILE A 122 -8.23 3.98 14.92
N ILE A 123 -7.46 5.05 14.79
CA ILE A 123 -7.69 6.29 15.54
C ILE A 123 -9.05 6.91 15.21
N ILE A 124 -9.49 6.81 13.96
CA ILE A 124 -10.73 7.42 13.49
C ILE A 124 -11.97 6.90 14.24
N PRO A 125 -12.27 5.59 14.31
CA PRO A 125 -13.43 5.07 15.05
C PRO A 125 -13.35 5.31 16.57
N PHE A 126 -12.17 5.63 17.11
CA PHE A 126 -12.01 6.01 18.52
C PHE A 126 -12.27 7.50 18.76
N VAL A 127 -11.73 8.37 17.91
CA VAL A 127 -11.84 9.83 18.07
C VAL A 127 -13.17 10.38 17.54
N PHE A 128 -13.72 9.78 16.49
CA PHE A 128 -14.94 10.28 15.85
C PHE A 128 -16.14 10.38 16.80
N PRO A 129 -16.48 9.38 17.64
CA PRO A 129 -17.60 9.50 18.58
C PRO A 129 -17.40 10.63 19.59
N LEU A 130 -16.16 10.83 20.06
CA LEU A 130 -15.81 11.91 20.98
C LEU A 130 -15.97 13.27 20.30
N ALA A 131 -15.46 13.41 19.08
CA ALA A 131 -15.59 14.62 18.28
C ALA A 131 -17.04 14.94 17.94
N TYR A 132 -17.86 13.92 17.63
CA TYR A 132 -19.28 14.04 17.36
C TYR A 132 -20.03 14.58 18.58
N ASN A 133 -19.86 13.93 19.74
CA ASN A 133 -20.51 14.32 20.97
C ASN A 133 -20.07 15.71 21.44
N PHE A 134 -18.77 16.03 21.31
CA PHE A 134 -18.23 17.34 21.67
C PHE A 134 -18.80 18.45 20.77
N TYR A 135 -18.83 18.23 19.45
CA TYR A 135 -19.26 19.25 18.49
C TYR A 135 -20.76 19.55 18.59
N PHE A 136 -21.58 18.52 18.80
CA PHE A 136 -23.04 18.68 18.92
C PHE A 136 -23.53 18.85 20.37
N ALA A 137 -22.63 18.92 21.35
CA ALA A 137 -22.99 19.13 22.75
C ALA A 137 -23.83 20.40 22.93
N GLY A 138 -25.00 20.26 23.57
CA GLY A 138 -25.89 21.38 23.88
C GLY A 138 -26.70 21.93 22.71
N ARG A 139 -26.68 21.27 21.53
CA ARG A 139 -27.49 21.65 20.37
C ARG A 139 -28.78 20.84 20.31
N THR A 140 -29.90 21.52 20.03
CA THR A 140 -31.23 20.90 19.89
C THR A 140 -31.56 20.49 18.46
N SER A 141 -30.81 21.02 17.48
CA SER A 141 -30.96 20.72 16.05
C SER A 141 -29.64 21.01 15.34
N TYR A 142 -29.33 20.22 14.31
CA TYR A 142 -28.19 20.43 13.43
C TYR A 142 -28.52 20.00 12.01
N ILE A 143 -27.83 20.58 11.03
CA ILE A 143 -27.94 20.19 9.63
C ILE A 143 -26.94 19.06 9.38
N LYS A 144 -27.37 18.00 8.67
CA LYS A 144 -26.53 16.80 8.44
C LYS A 144 -25.14 17.09 7.83
N ILE A 145 -24.99 18.20 7.11
CA ILE A 145 -23.70 18.62 6.55
C ILE A 145 -22.65 18.97 7.61
N GLU A 146 -23.08 19.34 8.82
CA GLU A 146 -22.19 19.69 9.93
C GLU A 146 -21.39 18.48 10.45
N MET A 147 -21.80 17.24 10.12
CA MET A 147 -21.04 16.03 10.46
C MET A 147 -19.63 16.00 9.84
N VAL A 148 -19.37 16.79 8.80
CA VAL A 148 -18.04 16.93 8.21
C VAL A 148 -17.04 17.49 9.22
N ILE A 149 -17.47 18.32 10.17
CA ILE A 149 -16.58 18.93 11.16
C ILE A 149 -16.03 17.88 12.14
N PRO A 150 -16.86 17.05 12.81
CA PRO A 150 -16.39 15.90 13.57
C PRO A 150 -15.50 14.94 12.77
N MET A 151 -15.79 14.73 11.47
CA MET A 151 -14.95 13.90 10.61
C MET A 151 -13.54 14.48 10.43
N LEU A 152 -13.43 15.80 10.21
CA LEU A 152 -12.14 16.48 10.09
C LEU A 152 -11.37 16.48 11.42
N ILE A 153 -12.05 16.68 12.54
CA ILE A 153 -11.45 16.60 13.88
C ILE A 153 -10.87 15.20 14.14
N ALA A 154 -11.56 14.13 13.71
CA ALA A 154 -11.05 12.77 13.84
C ALA A 154 -9.93 12.42 12.85
N ALA A 155 -9.97 12.98 11.64
CA ALA A 155 -8.97 12.75 10.61
C ALA A 155 -7.62 13.42 10.93
N ALA A 156 -7.62 14.57 11.61
CA ALA A 156 -6.40 15.30 11.97
C ALA A 156 -5.39 14.46 12.81
N PRO A 157 -5.77 13.87 13.97
CA PRO A 157 -4.84 13.04 14.75
C PRO A 157 -4.43 11.77 14.00
N ALA A 158 -5.33 11.18 13.21
CA ALA A 158 -5.01 10.04 12.37
C ALA A 158 -3.92 10.37 11.34
N ALA A 159 -4.00 11.53 10.68
CA ALA A 159 -3.01 12.00 9.73
C ALA A 159 -1.65 12.29 10.40
N ILE A 160 -1.66 12.88 11.59
CA ILE A 160 -0.44 13.13 12.38
C ILE A 160 0.26 11.81 12.73
N VAL A 161 -0.49 10.82 13.22
CA VAL A 161 0.08 9.52 13.59
C VAL A 161 0.58 8.77 12.36
N TYR A 162 -0.16 8.80 11.25
CA TYR A 162 0.33 8.24 9.99
C TYR A 162 1.68 8.85 9.59
N TYR A 163 1.79 10.18 9.64
CA TYR A 163 3.01 10.90 9.29
C TYR A 163 4.18 10.51 10.19
N ILE A 164 3.97 10.47 11.51
CA ILE A 164 5.00 10.10 12.48
C ILE A 164 5.49 8.66 12.21
N ILE A 165 4.59 7.68 12.13
CA ILE A 165 4.97 6.27 11.93
C ILE A 165 5.60 6.08 10.56
N SER A 166 5.07 6.73 9.53
CA SER A 166 5.66 6.70 8.19
C SER A 166 7.09 7.25 8.17
N LYS A 167 7.41 8.25 9.00
CA LYS A 167 8.73 8.88 9.02
C LYS A 167 9.72 8.17 9.95
N THR A 168 9.26 7.50 10.99
CA THR A 168 10.14 6.82 11.97
C THR A 168 10.39 5.36 11.59
N VAL A 169 9.34 4.62 11.24
CA VAL A 169 9.44 3.17 10.98
C VAL A 169 9.87 2.89 9.54
N TYR A 170 9.46 3.74 8.61
CA TYR A 170 9.70 3.55 7.17
C TYR A 170 10.72 4.53 6.58
N ALA A 171 11.57 5.16 7.41
CA ALA A 171 12.56 6.14 6.99
C ALA A 171 13.52 5.64 5.89
N ASN A 172 13.83 4.33 5.94
CA ASN A 172 14.77 3.66 5.02
C ASN A 172 14.07 2.80 3.95
N VAL A 173 12.74 2.84 3.86
CA VAL A 173 11.98 2.16 2.82
C VAL A 173 11.66 3.25 1.80
N GLU A 174 12.44 3.30 0.71
CA GLU A 174 12.40 4.35 -0.33
C GLU A 174 10.96 4.66 -0.78
N ASN A 175 10.69 5.97 -0.98
CA ASN A 175 9.38 6.49 -1.42
C ASN A 175 9.09 6.17 -2.88
#